data_AF-A0A6N2N985-F1
#
_entry.id   AF-A0A6N2N985-F1
#
_cell.length_a   1.000
_cell.length_b   1.000
_cell.length_c   1.000
_cell.angle_alpha   90.00
_cell.angle_beta   90.00
_cell.angle_gamma   90.00
#
_symmetry.space_group_name_H-M   'P 1'
#
loop_
_entity.id
_entity.type
_entity.pdbx_description
1 polymer ?
#
loop_
_entity_poly.entity_id
_entity_poly.type
_entity_poly.pdbx_seq_one_letter_code
_entity_poly.pdbx_strand_id
1 'polypeptide(L)'
;MRALNHRAPAMEHSSATSQNKRKHPFHKKQQYLHRKKQKSVSKIEKTLTLKPHSSNQNSVSLSNRFQSTQRKKSHNYDSNFEFNRKWTFSCHDSSAYEDRVVFVSYNILGVENASKHPDLYFKIPSEFMEWERRKELIYKEMHHYNAGILCFQAVDRFDDLDDLLQKDGFRGAYKARTGEACDGCAVFWKDKLFTLLHEEHVEFQSFGLRNNVAQLCVFKMNENQSETGLSTEASKTTSPNRRSLVVGNIHVLFNPNRGDIKLGQSIQIITRMGNIPVIIGGDLNSLPQSAIYQFLTASELEILLHDRRNISGQLECPPQQKDLKSRDKNVARSLMYRWSDEELRLAAGNDELTHIQH
;
A
#
# COMPACT_ATOMS: atom_id res chain seq x y z
N MET A 1 20.11 -13.64 -50.10
CA MET A 1 19.95 -13.92 -51.55
C MET A 1 18.99 -12.88 -52.14
N ARG A 2 19.33 -12.33 -53.32
CA ARG A 2 18.70 -11.19 -54.05
C ARG A 2 18.91 -9.84 -53.35
N ALA A 3 19.88 -9.01 -53.75
CA ALA A 3 19.98 -8.16 -54.97
C ALA A 3 18.84 -7.12 -55.04
N LEU A 4 19.03 -5.83 -55.30
CA LEU A 4 20.16 -4.94 -55.62
C LEU A 4 19.54 -3.50 -55.66
N ASN A 5 20.36 -2.48 -55.44
CA ASN A 5 20.26 -1.12 -56.02
C ASN A 5 19.18 -0.13 -55.55
N HIS A 6 19.60 0.98 -54.92
CA HIS A 6 19.95 2.26 -55.58
C HIS A 6 20.28 3.32 -54.50
N ARG A 7 21.51 3.87 -54.50
CA ARG A 7 21.97 5.12 -55.19
C ARG A 7 21.66 6.39 -54.37
N ALA A 8 22.73 6.93 -53.76
CA ALA A 8 22.87 8.25 -53.12
C ALA A 8 23.02 9.37 -54.19
N PRO A 9 23.49 10.61 -53.88
CA PRO A 9 23.42 11.47 -52.69
C PRO A 9 22.96 12.92 -53.05
N ALA A 10 22.90 13.84 -52.09
CA ALA A 10 23.09 15.28 -52.35
C ALA A 10 23.76 16.00 -51.16
N MET A 11 25.01 16.45 -51.39
CA MET A 11 25.69 17.59 -50.75
C MET A 11 24.94 18.90 -51.11
N GLU A 12 25.05 20.08 -50.51
CA GLU A 12 26.12 20.84 -49.83
C GLU A 12 25.44 22.18 -49.41
N HIS A 13 25.72 22.85 -48.26
CA HIS A 13 26.58 24.04 -48.09
C HIS A 13 25.87 24.97 -47.07
N SER A 14 26.44 25.18 -45.87
CA SER A 14 27.19 26.36 -45.43
C SER A 14 26.45 27.72 -45.47
N SER A 15 26.31 28.37 -44.32
CA SER A 15 26.88 29.71 -44.07
C SER A 15 26.52 30.25 -42.68
N ALA A 16 27.55 30.68 -41.95
CA ALA A 16 27.49 31.41 -40.70
C ALA A 16 27.09 32.88 -40.92
N THR A 17 26.49 33.52 -39.91
CA THR A 17 26.63 34.98 -39.72
C THR A 17 26.58 35.38 -38.24
N SER A 18 27.26 36.49 -37.98
CA SER A 18 27.85 36.95 -36.73
C SER A 18 27.00 38.02 -36.01
N GLN A 19 27.09 38.02 -34.68
CA GLN A 19 27.10 39.13 -33.71
C GLN A 19 26.02 40.24 -33.75
N ASN A 20 25.45 40.50 -32.56
CA ASN A 20 25.43 41.88 -32.02
C ASN A 20 25.39 41.91 -30.48
N LYS A 21 26.36 42.63 -29.90
CA LYS A 21 26.43 43.06 -28.49
C LYS A 21 25.81 44.45 -28.37
N ARG A 22 25.07 44.73 -27.30
CA ARG A 22 25.04 46.07 -26.67
C ARG A 22 24.62 46.00 -25.19
N LYS A 23 25.32 46.80 -24.37
CA LYS A 23 25.27 46.90 -22.91
C LYS A 23 24.24 47.96 -22.45
N HIS A 24 23.55 47.66 -21.33
CA HIS A 24 23.17 48.49 -20.14
C HIS A 24 22.86 50.00 -20.24
N PRO A 25 21.89 50.54 -19.44
CA PRO A 25 22.11 50.71 -17.99
C PRO A 25 20.89 50.60 -17.04
N PHE A 26 21.24 50.52 -15.76
CA PHE A 26 20.44 50.53 -14.54
C PHE A 26 19.58 51.80 -14.37
N HIS A 27 18.37 51.65 -13.82
CA HIS A 27 17.77 52.66 -12.95
C HIS A 27 16.99 52.00 -11.80
N LYS A 28 17.41 52.32 -10.57
CA LYS A 28 16.74 51.97 -9.30
C LYS A 28 15.38 52.65 -9.21
N LYS A 29 14.36 51.91 -8.79
CA LYS A 29 13.24 52.44 -7.99
C LYS A 29 12.92 51.46 -6.86
N GLN A 30 13.20 51.89 -5.64
CA GLN A 30 12.70 51.30 -4.40
C GLN A 30 11.18 51.48 -4.37
N GLN A 31 10.44 50.38 -4.23
CA GLN A 31 9.09 50.41 -3.70
C GLN A 31 9.01 49.45 -2.53
N TYR A 32 8.78 50.05 -1.36
CA TYR A 32 8.42 49.37 -0.13
C TYR A 32 7.02 48.78 -0.28
N LEU A 33 6.89 47.46 -0.15
CA LEU A 33 5.60 46.81 0.07
C LEU A 33 5.69 45.90 1.30
N HIS A 34 4.90 46.25 2.30
CA HIS A 34 4.72 45.56 3.56
C HIS A 34 4.28 44.10 3.35
N ARG A 35 5.16 43.17 3.71
CA ARG A 35 4.86 41.74 3.79
C ARG A 35 4.07 41.45 5.07
N LYS A 36 2.74 41.39 4.97
CA LYS A 36 1.88 40.78 6.00
C LYS A 36 2.20 39.28 6.07
N LYS A 37 2.78 38.84 7.18
CA LYS A 37 2.88 37.42 7.55
C LYS A 37 1.46 36.89 7.81
N GLN A 38 0.88 36.15 6.87
CA GLN A 38 -0.17 35.20 7.20
C GLN A 38 0.50 33.91 7.67
N LYS A 39 0.30 33.58 8.95
CA LYS A 39 0.57 32.26 9.50
C LYS A 39 -0.55 31.32 9.02
N SER A 40 -0.27 30.45 8.06
CA SER A 40 -1.13 29.29 7.80
C SER A 40 -0.83 28.23 8.86
N VAL A 41 -1.75 28.05 9.79
CA VAL A 41 -1.71 26.99 10.79
C VAL A 41 -2.22 25.72 10.11
N SER A 42 -1.32 24.86 9.64
CA SER A 42 -1.67 23.49 9.24
C SER A 42 -1.93 22.69 10.51
N LYS A 43 -3.21 22.38 10.78
CA LYS A 43 -3.62 21.43 11.81
C LYS A 43 -3.14 20.04 11.40
N ILE A 44 -2.05 19.58 12.00
CA ILE A 44 -1.66 18.17 11.96
C ILE A 44 -2.51 17.46 13.00
N GLU A 45 -3.47 16.66 12.55
CA GLU A 45 -4.22 15.76 13.43
C GLU A 45 -3.29 14.64 13.89
N LYS A 46 -3.04 14.59 15.20
CA LYS A 46 -2.30 13.51 15.84
C LYS A 46 -3.20 12.28 15.92
N THR A 47 -2.92 11.25 15.13
CA THR A 47 -3.51 9.93 15.32
C THR A 47 -3.03 9.34 16.66
N LEU A 48 -3.98 9.01 17.53
CA LEU A 48 -3.72 8.39 18.83
C LEU A 48 -3.30 6.93 18.64
N THR A 49 -2.02 6.63 18.84
CA THR A 49 -1.54 5.26 19.01
C THR A 49 -1.69 4.87 20.48
N LEU A 50 -2.53 3.86 20.76
CA LEU A 50 -2.66 3.28 22.10
C LEU A 50 -1.34 2.61 22.51
N LYS A 51 -0.79 2.98 23.66
CA LYS A 51 0.36 2.30 24.29
C LYS A 51 -0.14 1.07 25.08
N PRO A 52 0.64 -0.03 25.16
CA PRO A 52 0.25 -1.18 25.97
C PRO A 52 0.35 -0.84 27.47
N HIS A 53 -0.70 -1.19 28.22
CA HIS A 53 -0.71 -1.06 29.67
C HIS A 53 0.27 -2.04 30.32
N SER A 54 1.14 -1.50 31.17
CA SER A 54 1.98 -2.23 32.12
C SER A 54 1.12 -2.93 33.16
N SER A 55 1.21 -4.25 33.26
CA SER A 55 0.60 -5.05 34.32
C SER A 55 1.31 -4.82 35.65
N ASN A 56 0.59 -4.31 36.64
CA ASN A 56 1.06 -4.21 38.02
C ASN A 56 1.22 -5.60 38.64
N GLN A 57 2.42 -5.82 39.19
CA GLN A 57 2.72 -6.90 40.11
C GLN A 57 1.96 -6.67 41.42
N ASN A 58 1.35 -7.72 41.97
CA ASN A 58 1.14 -7.84 43.40
C ASN A 58 1.31 -9.30 43.80
N SER A 59 2.35 -9.53 44.58
CA SER A 59 2.69 -10.76 45.27
C SER A 59 1.79 -10.96 46.49
N VAL A 60 1.17 -12.14 46.64
CA VAL A 60 0.92 -12.73 47.96
C VAL A 60 1.05 -14.25 47.85
N SER A 61 2.03 -14.78 48.56
CA SER A 61 2.23 -16.21 48.85
C SER A 61 1.25 -16.67 49.92
N LEU A 62 0.81 -17.94 49.87
CA LEU A 62 0.68 -18.85 51.02
C LEU A 62 0.23 -20.25 50.57
N SER A 63 0.83 -21.25 51.21
CA SER A 63 0.72 -22.69 50.97
C SER A 63 -0.25 -23.40 51.93
N ASN A 64 -0.68 -24.58 51.49
CA ASN A 64 -1.16 -25.78 52.24
C ASN A 64 -2.67 -26.08 52.33
N ARG A 65 -3.03 -27.15 51.59
CA ARG A 65 -3.67 -28.42 52.03
C ARG A 65 -4.99 -28.32 52.80
N PHE A 66 -6.08 -28.86 52.22
CA PHE A 66 -6.90 -30.00 52.71
C PHE A 66 -8.03 -30.34 51.71
N GLN A 67 -8.29 -31.64 51.56
CA GLN A 67 -9.41 -32.23 50.79
C GLN A 67 -10.74 -32.12 51.57
N SER A 68 -11.85 -31.78 50.91
CA SER A 68 -13.04 -32.65 50.82
C SER A 68 -14.20 -32.03 50.00
N THR A 69 -14.81 -32.91 49.21
CA THR A 69 -16.25 -33.02 48.84
C THR A 69 -17.05 -31.83 48.31
N GLN A 70 -17.34 -31.94 47.01
CA GLN A 70 -18.64 -31.71 46.34
C GLN A 70 -19.47 -30.47 46.70
N ARG A 71 -19.51 -29.54 45.74
CA ARG A 71 -20.78 -29.04 45.17
C ARG A 71 -20.51 -28.48 43.78
N LYS A 72 -21.03 -29.15 42.75
CA LYS A 72 -21.08 -28.66 41.37
C LYS A 72 -21.87 -27.35 41.36
N LYS A 73 -21.18 -26.21 41.35
CA LYS A 73 -21.73 -24.96 40.82
C LYS A 73 -21.32 -24.92 39.36
N SER A 74 -22.26 -25.31 38.49
CA SER A 74 -22.22 -25.00 37.08
C SER A 74 -22.17 -23.48 36.95
N HIS A 75 -20.97 -22.91 36.85
CA HIS A 75 -20.82 -21.60 36.27
C HIS A 75 -21.17 -21.76 34.80
N ASN A 76 -22.41 -21.45 34.45
CA ASN A 76 -22.74 -21.01 33.10
C ASN A 76 -21.87 -19.79 32.83
N TYR A 77 -20.66 -20.02 32.32
CA TYR A 77 -19.99 -19.02 31.52
C TYR A 77 -20.90 -18.81 30.31
N ASP A 78 -21.57 -17.67 30.30
CA ASP A 78 -22.25 -17.14 29.14
C ASP A 78 -21.18 -17.03 28.03
N SER A 79 -21.10 -18.06 27.19
CA SER A 79 -19.99 -18.29 26.26
C SER A 79 -20.09 -17.46 24.97
N ASN A 80 -20.97 -16.46 24.95
CA ASN A 80 -21.24 -15.62 23.78
C ASN A 80 -20.62 -14.22 23.90
N PHE A 81 -19.41 -14.11 24.47
CA PHE A 81 -18.56 -12.97 24.10
C PHE A 81 -17.97 -13.23 22.72
N GLU A 82 -18.73 -12.88 21.67
CA GLU A 82 -18.19 -12.74 20.34
C GLU A 82 -17.13 -11.63 20.37
N PHE A 83 -15.85 -12.01 20.32
CA PHE A 83 -14.71 -11.10 20.16
C PHE A 83 -14.62 -10.57 18.72
N ASN A 84 -15.76 -10.13 18.17
CA ASN A 84 -15.83 -9.57 16.83
C ASN A 84 -15.21 -8.17 16.82
N ARG A 85 -14.41 -7.88 15.79
CA ARG A 85 -13.87 -6.54 15.57
C ARG A 85 -15.04 -5.56 15.40
N LYS A 86 -14.95 -4.43 16.09
CA LYS A 86 -16.00 -3.40 16.04
C LYS A 86 -15.69 -2.39 14.93
N TRP A 87 -16.70 -2.08 14.11
CA TRP A 87 -16.64 -0.97 13.19
C TRP A 87 -16.42 0.34 13.95
N THR A 88 -15.44 1.13 13.50
CA THR A 88 -15.22 2.50 13.97
C THR A 88 -15.60 3.45 12.84
N PHE A 89 -16.48 4.40 13.14
CA PHE A 89 -16.97 5.35 12.16
C PHE A 89 -16.13 6.62 12.17
N SER A 90 -15.87 7.16 11.00
CA SER A 90 -15.23 8.48 10.85
C SER A 90 -16.16 9.58 11.35
N CYS A 91 -15.59 10.68 11.83
CA CYS A 91 -16.36 11.88 12.18
C CYS A 91 -16.80 12.70 10.96
N HIS A 92 -16.33 12.36 9.77
CA HIS A 92 -16.72 13.02 8.53
C HIS A 92 -18.14 12.62 8.12
N ASP A 93 -18.96 13.63 7.81
CA ASP A 93 -20.28 13.41 7.24
C ASP A 93 -20.17 12.93 5.79
N SER A 94 -20.55 11.68 5.57
CA SER A 94 -20.58 11.03 4.26
C SER A 94 -22.01 10.79 3.76
N SER A 95 -23.02 11.43 4.36
CA SER A 95 -24.43 11.23 4.01
C SER A 95 -24.77 11.68 2.59
N ALA A 96 -24.00 12.63 2.04
CA ALA A 96 -24.15 13.13 0.67
C ALA A 96 -23.71 12.11 -0.41
N TYR A 97 -23.02 11.03 -0.04
CA TYR A 97 -22.56 10.01 -0.97
C TYR A 97 -23.49 8.81 -0.96
N GLU A 98 -24.07 8.51 -2.12
CA GLU A 98 -24.99 7.39 -2.31
C GLU A 98 -24.24 6.05 -2.46
N ASP A 99 -23.08 6.08 -3.11
CA ASP A 99 -22.27 4.90 -3.38
C ASP A 99 -21.45 4.48 -2.16
N ARG A 100 -21.50 3.17 -1.86
CA ARG A 100 -20.75 2.57 -0.76
C ARG A 100 -19.98 1.35 -1.23
N VAL A 101 -18.70 1.32 -0.92
CA VAL A 101 -17.81 0.19 -1.21
C VAL A 101 -17.22 -0.31 0.10
N VAL A 102 -17.40 -1.59 0.38
CA VAL A 102 -16.65 -2.28 1.44
C VAL A 102 -15.46 -2.97 0.79
N PHE A 103 -14.27 -2.54 1.17
CA PHE A 103 -12.99 -3.02 0.65
C PHE A 103 -12.20 -3.68 1.77
N VAL A 104 -11.58 -4.83 1.49
CA VAL A 104 -10.70 -5.54 2.44
C VAL A 104 -9.36 -5.77 1.78
N SER A 105 -8.28 -5.50 2.52
CA SER A 105 -6.92 -5.92 2.17
C SER A 105 -6.38 -6.83 3.26
N TYR A 106 -5.90 -8.02 2.89
CA TYR A 106 -5.50 -9.03 3.86
C TYR A 106 -4.37 -9.94 3.37
N ASN A 107 -3.25 -9.95 4.09
CA ASN A 107 -2.17 -10.92 3.86
C ASN A 107 -2.56 -12.24 4.52
N ILE A 108 -2.79 -13.29 3.72
CA ILE A 108 -3.37 -14.55 4.20
C ILE A 108 -2.34 -15.58 4.68
N LEU A 109 -1.05 -15.21 4.69
CA LEU A 109 0.07 -16.07 5.02
C LEU A 109 0.12 -17.35 4.15
N GLY A 110 0.85 -17.29 3.04
CA GLY A 110 1.01 -18.40 2.11
C GLY A 110 1.47 -19.69 2.80
N VAL A 111 0.86 -20.82 2.40
CA VAL A 111 1.13 -22.15 2.93
C VAL A 111 2.61 -22.51 2.83
N GLU A 112 3.17 -22.39 1.62
CA GLU A 112 4.55 -22.71 1.29
C GLU A 112 5.53 -21.85 2.11
N ASN A 113 5.22 -20.56 2.27
CA ASN A 113 6.05 -19.65 3.06
C ASN A 113 6.02 -20.00 4.54
N ALA A 114 4.84 -20.31 5.09
CA ALA A 114 4.73 -20.76 6.47
C ALA A 114 5.48 -22.08 6.72
N SER A 115 5.37 -23.03 5.80
CA SER A 115 6.07 -24.32 5.88
C SER A 115 7.59 -24.20 5.77
N LYS A 116 8.11 -23.24 4.99
CA LYS A 116 9.55 -22.96 4.86
C LYS A 116 10.15 -22.24 6.07
N HIS A 117 9.31 -21.62 6.91
CA HIS A 117 9.73 -20.83 8.06
C HIS A 117 9.07 -21.28 9.37
N PRO A 118 9.20 -22.56 9.77
CA PRO A 118 8.57 -23.09 10.98
C PRO A 118 9.13 -22.44 12.26
N ASP A 119 10.34 -21.91 12.21
CA ASP A 119 11.00 -21.17 13.29
C ASP A 119 10.24 -19.90 13.68
N LEU A 120 9.51 -19.27 12.75
CA LEU A 120 8.67 -18.10 13.04
C LEU A 120 7.40 -18.47 13.80
N TYR A 121 6.96 -19.74 13.71
CA TYR A 121 5.68 -20.22 14.21
C TYR A 121 5.82 -21.39 15.20
N PHE A 122 7.01 -21.64 15.75
CA PHE A 122 7.30 -22.82 16.57
C PHE A 122 6.43 -22.99 17.84
N LYS A 123 5.78 -21.91 18.29
CA LYS A 123 4.86 -21.91 19.43
C LYS A 123 3.39 -22.16 19.04
N ILE A 124 3.10 -22.25 17.75
CA ILE A 124 1.76 -22.45 17.23
C ILE A 124 1.56 -23.96 16.99
N PRO A 125 0.52 -24.58 17.57
CA PRO A 125 0.18 -25.97 17.27
C PRO A 125 0.00 -26.19 15.77
N SER A 126 0.51 -27.30 15.24
CA SER A 126 0.50 -27.58 13.79
C SER A 126 -0.91 -27.60 13.23
N GLU A 127 -1.90 -28.09 14.00
CA GLU A 127 -3.30 -28.10 13.56
C GLU A 127 -3.85 -26.70 13.25
N PHE A 128 -3.26 -25.63 13.77
CA PHE A 128 -3.67 -24.24 13.50
C PHE A 128 -3.01 -23.68 12.23
N MET A 129 -1.92 -24.30 11.78
CA MET A 129 -1.21 -23.93 10.55
C MET A 129 -1.72 -24.69 9.32
N GLU A 130 -2.46 -25.78 9.53
CA GLU A 130 -3.10 -26.57 8.47
C GLU A 130 -3.95 -25.71 7.54
N TRP A 131 -3.75 -25.86 6.24
CA TRP A 131 -4.37 -25.02 5.23
C TRP A 131 -5.90 -25.12 5.26
N GLU A 132 -6.46 -26.33 5.33
CA GLU A 132 -7.92 -26.51 5.33
C GLU A 132 -8.59 -25.74 6.48
N ARG A 133 -7.98 -25.77 7.67
CA ARG A 133 -8.47 -24.99 8.81
C ARG A 133 -8.32 -23.49 8.57
N ARG A 134 -7.15 -23.03 8.12
CA ARG A 134 -6.91 -21.59 7.89
C ARG A 134 -7.83 -21.04 6.80
N LYS A 135 -8.04 -21.78 5.71
CA LYS A 135 -8.95 -21.46 4.61
C LYS A 135 -10.37 -21.22 5.12
N GLU A 136 -10.89 -22.13 5.95
CA GLU A 136 -12.22 -21.95 6.56
C GLU A 136 -12.30 -20.70 7.45
N LEU A 137 -11.26 -20.42 8.23
CA LEU A 137 -11.21 -19.25 9.12
C LEU A 137 -11.11 -17.94 8.32
N ILE A 138 -10.28 -17.92 7.26
CA ILE A 138 -10.18 -16.79 6.33
C ILE A 138 -11.54 -16.55 5.69
N TYR A 139 -12.21 -17.59 5.17
CA TYR A 139 -13.54 -17.47 4.60
C TYR A 139 -14.56 -16.92 5.60
N LYS A 140 -14.61 -17.46 6.82
CA LYS A 140 -15.50 -16.95 7.89
C LYS A 140 -15.22 -15.48 8.18
N GLU A 141 -13.97 -15.08 8.33
CA GLU A 141 -13.58 -13.68 8.55
C GLU A 141 -14.08 -12.77 7.40
N MET A 142 -13.84 -13.16 6.15
CA MET A 142 -14.26 -12.39 4.97
C MET A 142 -15.78 -12.29 4.85
N HIS A 143 -16.48 -13.37 5.15
CA HIS A 143 -17.93 -13.43 5.12
C HIS A 143 -18.55 -12.43 6.11
N HIS A 144 -17.97 -12.29 7.32
CA HIS A 144 -18.42 -11.31 8.32
C HIS A 144 -18.27 -9.86 7.86
N TYR A 145 -17.24 -9.53 7.06
CA TYR A 145 -17.07 -8.18 6.51
C TYR A 145 -18.07 -7.85 5.41
N ASN A 146 -18.64 -8.86 4.73
CA ASN A 146 -19.52 -8.70 3.58
C ASN A 146 -18.96 -7.74 2.51
N ALA A 147 -17.66 -7.86 2.24
CA ALA A 147 -16.96 -6.97 1.33
C ALA A 147 -17.50 -7.06 -0.11
N GLY A 148 -17.38 -5.95 -0.85
CA GLY A 148 -17.60 -5.93 -2.29
C GLY A 148 -16.35 -6.28 -3.08
N ILE A 149 -15.17 -5.95 -2.53
CA ILE A 149 -13.85 -6.19 -3.12
C ILE A 149 -12.88 -6.68 -2.04
N LEU A 150 -12.14 -7.74 -2.33
CA LEU A 150 -11.10 -8.33 -1.48
C LEU A 150 -9.75 -8.26 -2.21
N CYS A 151 -8.70 -7.86 -1.52
CA CYS A 151 -7.32 -7.88 -1.98
C CYS A 151 -6.51 -8.78 -1.05
N PHE A 152 -6.04 -9.91 -1.57
CA PHE A 152 -5.17 -10.81 -0.82
C PHE A 152 -3.72 -10.72 -1.26
N GLN A 153 -2.83 -10.86 -0.27
CA GLN A 153 -1.39 -11.02 -0.46
C GLN A 153 -0.95 -12.38 0.10
N ALA A 154 0.18 -12.88 -0.40
CA ALA A 154 0.74 -14.20 -0.05
C ALA A 154 -0.20 -15.36 -0.40
N VAL A 155 -0.86 -15.28 -1.56
CA VAL A 155 -1.78 -16.31 -2.05
C VAL A 155 -1.01 -17.38 -2.84
N ASP A 156 -0.97 -18.62 -2.35
CA ASP A 156 -0.36 -19.76 -3.05
C ASP A 156 -1.31 -20.97 -3.22
N ARG A 157 -2.59 -20.76 -2.90
CA ARG A 157 -3.72 -21.70 -3.07
C ARG A 157 -4.92 -20.93 -3.63
N PHE A 158 -4.72 -20.31 -4.79
CA PHE A 158 -5.75 -19.46 -5.41
C PHE A 158 -7.01 -20.25 -5.75
N ASP A 159 -6.86 -21.42 -6.40
CA ASP A 159 -8.00 -22.23 -6.84
C ASP A 159 -8.94 -22.60 -5.68
N ASP A 160 -8.39 -22.99 -4.54
CA ASP A 160 -9.17 -23.30 -3.33
C ASP A 160 -9.97 -22.09 -2.80
N LEU A 161 -9.41 -20.88 -2.91
CA LEU A 161 -10.07 -19.65 -2.49
C LEU A 161 -11.12 -19.22 -3.52
N ASP A 162 -10.82 -19.36 -4.81
CA ASP A 162 -11.73 -19.00 -5.90
C ASP A 162 -12.96 -19.91 -5.87
N ASP A 163 -12.79 -21.23 -5.77
CA ASP A 163 -13.89 -22.20 -5.63
C ASP A 163 -14.78 -21.90 -4.41
N LEU A 164 -14.18 -21.43 -3.33
CA LEU A 164 -14.89 -21.12 -2.09
C LEU A 164 -15.65 -19.80 -2.19
N LEU A 165 -15.01 -18.73 -2.69
CA LEU A 165 -15.57 -17.38 -2.77
C LEU A 165 -16.56 -17.22 -3.93
N GLN A 166 -16.45 -18.02 -5.00
CA GLN A 166 -17.45 -18.06 -6.07
C GLN A 166 -18.87 -18.36 -5.54
N LYS A 167 -18.99 -19.13 -4.46
CA LYS A 167 -20.27 -19.45 -3.79
C LYS A 167 -20.96 -18.20 -3.24
N ASP A 168 -20.19 -17.18 -2.88
CA ASP A 168 -20.65 -15.88 -2.40
C ASP A 168 -20.77 -14.84 -3.54
N GLY A 169 -20.64 -15.28 -4.79
CA GLY A 169 -20.77 -14.44 -5.98
C GLY A 169 -19.53 -13.62 -6.32
N PHE A 170 -18.37 -13.98 -5.78
CA PHE A 170 -17.10 -13.39 -6.17
C PHE A 170 -16.57 -13.96 -7.48
N ARG A 171 -15.79 -13.15 -8.18
CA ARG A 171 -14.86 -13.57 -9.22
C ARG A 171 -13.45 -13.18 -8.79
N GLY A 172 -12.46 -14.00 -9.12
CA GLY A 172 -11.06 -13.78 -8.76
C GLY A 172 -10.17 -13.49 -9.96
N ALA A 173 -9.16 -12.68 -9.73
CA ALA A 173 -8.01 -12.44 -10.60
C ALA A 173 -6.73 -12.66 -9.80
N TYR A 174 -5.80 -13.46 -10.31
CA TYR A 174 -4.58 -13.87 -9.61
C TYR A 174 -3.33 -13.52 -10.39
N LYS A 175 -2.32 -13.01 -9.68
CA LYS A 175 -0.97 -12.85 -10.19
C LYS A 175 0.05 -13.43 -9.22
N ALA A 176 0.65 -14.56 -9.61
CA ALA A 176 1.82 -15.12 -8.94
C ALA A 176 3.03 -14.19 -9.04
N ARG A 177 3.89 -14.22 -8.00
CA ARG A 177 5.24 -13.63 -8.08
C ARG A 177 6.05 -14.28 -9.19
N THR A 178 7.05 -13.57 -9.69
CA THR A 178 8.03 -14.17 -10.60
C THR A 178 9.12 -14.91 -9.80
N GLY A 179 9.88 -15.80 -10.44
CA GLY A 179 10.96 -16.54 -9.78
C GLY A 179 10.50 -17.72 -8.90
N GLU A 180 11.22 -17.99 -7.82
CA GLU A 180 11.06 -19.23 -7.02
C GLU A 180 9.91 -19.20 -6.01
N ALA A 181 9.38 -18.02 -5.69
CA ALA A 181 8.29 -17.91 -4.74
C ALA A 181 6.95 -18.21 -5.43
N CYS A 182 6.20 -19.17 -4.89
CA CYS A 182 4.98 -19.68 -5.53
C CYS A 182 3.70 -18.90 -5.15
N ASP A 183 3.78 -17.95 -4.22
CA ASP A 183 2.67 -17.10 -3.82
C ASP A 183 2.52 -15.87 -4.72
N GLY A 184 1.42 -15.14 -4.53
CA GLY A 184 1.11 -13.95 -5.30
C GLY A 184 0.09 -13.04 -4.63
N CYS A 185 -0.50 -12.19 -5.46
CA CYS A 185 -1.61 -11.32 -5.11
C CYS A 185 -2.88 -11.80 -5.82
N ALA A 186 -4.02 -11.69 -5.13
CA ALA A 186 -5.33 -11.93 -5.74
C ALA A 186 -6.29 -10.78 -5.46
N VAL A 187 -7.07 -10.39 -6.45
CA VAL A 187 -8.19 -9.46 -6.31
C VAL A 187 -9.48 -10.22 -6.56
N PHE A 188 -10.40 -10.21 -5.60
CA PHE A 188 -11.74 -10.74 -5.78
C PHE A 188 -12.77 -9.62 -5.72
N TRP A 189 -13.82 -9.69 -6.54
CA TRP A 189 -14.93 -8.74 -6.54
C TRP A 189 -16.26 -9.44 -6.71
N LYS A 190 -17.33 -8.89 -6.11
CA LYS A 190 -18.69 -9.37 -6.36
C LYS A 190 -19.17 -8.92 -7.73
N ASP A 191 -19.37 -9.85 -8.65
CA ASP A 191 -19.73 -9.59 -10.05
C ASP A 191 -21.06 -8.83 -10.19
N LYS A 192 -21.99 -9.05 -9.25
CA LYS A 192 -23.25 -8.29 -9.18
C LYS A 192 -23.05 -6.81 -8.83
N LEU A 193 -22.00 -6.47 -8.10
CA LEU A 193 -21.73 -5.10 -7.65
C LEU A 193 -20.76 -4.35 -8.58
N PHE A 194 -19.83 -5.07 -9.21
CA PHE A 194 -18.76 -4.48 -10.01
C PHE A 194 -18.53 -5.25 -11.30
N THR A 195 -18.38 -4.51 -12.39
CA THR A 195 -17.87 -5.03 -13.67
C THR A 195 -16.38 -4.70 -13.79
N LEU A 196 -15.54 -5.71 -14.00
CA LEU A 196 -14.12 -5.51 -14.33
C LEU A 196 -14.00 -4.95 -15.76
N LEU A 197 -13.47 -3.73 -15.89
CA LEU A 197 -13.24 -3.06 -17.17
C LEU A 197 -11.83 -3.31 -17.70
N HIS A 198 -10.85 -3.35 -16.79
CA HIS A 198 -9.44 -3.51 -17.14
C HIS A 198 -8.67 -4.16 -16.01
N GLU A 199 -7.69 -4.97 -16.35
CA GLU A 199 -6.77 -5.63 -15.44
C GLU A 199 -5.35 -5.46 -15.97
N GLU A 200 -4.47 -4.91 -15.14
CA GLU A 200 -3.04 -4.78 -15.39
C GLU A 200 -2.26 -5.50 -14.28
N HIS A 201 -1.20 -6.19 -14.68
CA HIS A 201 -0.22 -6.79 -13.76
C HIS A 201 1.10 -6.05 -13.86
N VAL A 202 1.66 -5.70 -12.70
CA VAL A 202 2.99 -5.10 -12.61
C VAL A 202 3.97 -6.16 -12.14
N GLU A 203 4.89 -6.56 -13.01
CA GLU A 203 6.04 -7.39 -12.63
C GLU A 203 7.24 -6.49 -12.34
N PHE A 204 7.55 -6.30 -11.06
CA PHE A 204 8.59 -5.36 -10.64
C PHE A 204 9.99 -5.75 -11.15
N GLN A 205 10.19 -7.02 -11.53
CA GLN A 205 11.44 -7.52 -12.08
C GLN A 205 11.80 -6.81 -13.38
N SER A 206 10.81 -6.43 -14.20
CA SER A 206 11.02 -5.67 -15.44
C SER A 206 11.62 -4.27 -15.21
N PHE A 207 11.52 -3.76 -13.98
CA PHE A 207 12.12 -2.50 -13.53
C PHE A 207 13.38 -2.70 -12.68
N GLY A 208 13.91 -3.93 -12.58
CA GLY A 208 15.03 -4.25 -11.69
C GLY A 208 14.65 -4.29 -10.19
N LEU A 209 13.35 -4.26 -9.86
CA LEU A 209 12.83 -4.12 -8.51
C LEU A 209 12.39 -5.46 -7.88
N ARG A 210 13.19 -6.52 -8.08
CA ARG A 210 12.92 -7.90 -7.60
C ARG A 210 11.62 -8.50 -8.16
N ASN A 211 11.33 -9.72 -7.75
CA ASN A 211 10.29 -10.56 -8.35
C ASN A 211 8.89 -10.38 -7.73
N ASN A 212 8.70 -9.33 -6.93
CA ASN A 212 7.38 -9.00 -6.41
C ASN A 212 6.45 -8.61 -7.57
N VAL A 213 5.14 -8.65 -7.30
CA VAL A 213 4.11 -8.27 -8.27
C VAL A 213 3.07 -7.36 -7.62
N ALA A 214 2.31 -6.69 -8.47
CA ALA A 214 1.10 -5.96 -8.09
C ALA A 214 0.01 -6.12 -9.15
N GLN A 215 -1.23 -5.82 -8.78
CA GLN A 215 -2.39 -5.83 -9.66
C GLN A 215 -3.06 -4.45 -9.64
N LEU A 216 -3.54 -4.01 -10.79
CA LEU A 216 -4.39 -2.82 -10.95
C LEU A 216 -5.64 -3.25 -11.71
N CYS A 217 -6.79 -3.17 -11.04
CA CYS A 217 -8.08 -3.50 -11.63
C CYS A 217 -8.93 -2.24 -11.71
N VAL A 218 -9.45 -1.93 -12.91
CA VAL A 218 -10.44 -0.86 -13.09
C VAL A 218 -11.82 -1.48 -13.02
N PHE A 219 -12.60 -1.10 -12.01
CA PHE A 219 -13.96 -1.55 -11.81
C PHE A 219 -14.96 -0.44 -12.14
N LYS A 220 -16.08 -0.82 -12.75
CA LYS A 220 -17.27 0.01 -12.83
C LYS A 220 -18.31 -0.51 -11.84
N MET A 221 -18.83 0.35 -10.97
CA MET A 221 -19.91 -0.02 -10.08
C MET A 221 -21.20 -0.20 -10.89
N ASN A 222 -21.86 -1.34 -10.70
CA ASN A 222 -23.09 -1.66 -11.41
C ASN A 222 -24.24 -0.77 -10.89
N GLU A 223 -25.21 -0.48 -11.74
CA GLU A 223 -26.43 0.22 -11.34
C GLU A 223 -27.35 -0.78 -10.63
N ASN A 224 -27.87 -0.41 -9.46
CA ASN A 224 -28.88 -1.21 -8.78
C ASN A 224 -30.13 -1.17 -9.66
N GLN A 225 -30.59 -2.33 -10.17
CA GLN A 225 -31.85 -2.43 -10.94
C GLN A 225 -33.12 -2.24 -10.08
N SER A 226 -33.01 -1.59 -8.93
CA SER A 226 -34.13 -1.28 -8.05
C SER A 226 -34.45 0.20 -8.15
N GLU A 227 -35.63 0.49 -8.70
CA GLU A 227 -36.29 1.80 -8.80
C GLU A 227 -35.91 2.68 -10.00
N THR A 228 -36.47 2.36 -11.17
CA THR A 228 -37.53 3.17 -11.83
C THR A 228 -37.75 2.67 -13.25
N GLY A 229 -38.81 1.90 -13.45
CA GLY A 229 -39.43 1.75 -14.76
C GLY A 229 -40.20 3.02 -15.12
N LEU A 230 -39.51 4.14 -15.32
CA LEU A 230 -40.09 5.35 -15.90
C LEU A 230 -38.98 6.37 -16.22
N SER A 231 -38.93 6.76 -17.50
CA SER A 231 -38.21 7.93 -18.05
C SER A 231 -36.68 7.75 -18.16
N THR A 232 -35.96 8.18 -19.20
CA THR A 232 -36.26 8.80 -20.50
C THR A 232 -34.96 8.66 -21.31
N GLU A 233 -35.05 8.77 -22.63
CA GLU A 233 -33.96 8.86 -23.63
C GLU A 233 -32.92 10.00 -23.41
N ALA A 234 -32.67 10.46 -22.18
CA ALA A 234 -31.88 11.67 -21.87
C ALA A 234 -30.48 11.40 -21.27
N SER A 235 -30.00 10.15 -21.19
CA SER A 235 -28.67 9.84 -20.65
C SER A 235 -27.67 9.46 -21.77
N LYS A 236 -27.46 10.37 -22.73
CA LYS A 236 -26.38 10.26 -23.74
C LYS A 236 -25.14 11.11 -23.43
N THR A 237 -25.05 11.63 -22.20
CA THR A 237 -23.92 12.47 -21.74
C THR A 237 -23.42 12.08 -20.35
N THR A 238 -23.50 10.80 -19.97
CA THR A 238 -22.76 10.29 -18.83
C THR A 238 -21.29 10.22 -19.22
N SER A 239 -20.42 10.89 -18.46
CA SER A 239 -18.98 10.77 -18.65
C SER A 239 -18.61 9.28 -18.62
N PRO A 240 -17.72 8.82 -19.51
CA PRO A 240 -17.36 7.40 -19.61
C PRO A 240 -16.82 6.80 -18.31
N ASN A 241 -16.38 7.65 -17.38
CA ASN A 241 -15.76 7.28 -16.10
C ASN A 241 -16.68 7.45 -14.87
N ARG A 242 -17.97 7.76 -15.03
CA ARG A 242 -18.88 7.88 -13.88
C ARG A 242 -18.94 6.53 -13.12
N ARG A 243 -18.75 6.57 -11.79
CA ARG A 243 -18.74 5.39 -10.89
C ARG A 243 -17.68 4.33 -11.24
N SER A 244 -16.55 4.76 -11.81
CA SER A 244 -15.37 3.90 -11.97
C SER A 244 -14.40 4.07 -10.81
N LEU A 245 -13.73 2.98 -10.44
CA LEU A 245 -12.76 2.92 -9.35
C LEU A 245 -11.57 2.06 -9.78
N VAL A 246 -10.36 2.52 -9.53
CA VAL A 246 -9.14 1.71 -9.63
C VAL A 246 -8.87 1.05 -8.30
N VAL A 247 -8.63 -0.25 -8.32
CA VAL A 247 -8.20 -1.04 -7.16
C VAL A 247 -6.79 -1.55 -7.41
N GLY A 248 -5.84 -1.06 -6.63
CA GLY A 248 -4.48 -1.59 -6.56
C GLY A 248 -4.35 -2.64 -5.47
N ASN A 249 -3.66 -3.74 -5.76
CA ASN A 249 -3.23 -4.73 -4.78
C ASN A 249 -1.72 -4.96 -4.91
N ILE A 250 -0.97 -4.77 -3.83
CA ILE A 250 0.49 -4.87 -3.85
C ILE A 250 1.03 -5.66 -2.64
N HIS A 251 2.07 -6.46 -2.87
CA HIS A 251 2.87 -7.06 -1.81
C HIS A 251 4.33 -6.62 -1.98
N VAL A 252 4.68 -5.52 -1.31
CA VAL A 252 6.00 -4.87 -1.37
C VAL A 252 7.06 -5.78 -0.75
N LEU A 253 8.31 -5.68 -1.21
CA LEU A 253 9.44 -6.48 -0.74
C LEU A 253 9.53 -6.52 0.80
N PHE A 254 9.67 -7.71 1.38
CA PHE A 254 9.72 -7.89 2.83
C PHE A 254 11.03 -7.39 3.46
N ASN A 255 12.17 -7.60 2.78
CA ASN A 255 13.51 -7.38 3.36
C ASN A 255 13.65 -5.98 3.98
N PRO A 256 13.84 -5.89 5.32
CA PRO A 256 13.83 -4.61 6.03
C PRO A 256 15.00 -3.69 5.66
N ASN A 257 16.06 -4.24 5.06
CA ASN A 257 17.25 -3.48 4.64
C ASN A 257 17.17 -2.93 3.22
N ARG A 258 16.10 -3.21 2.48
CA ARG A 258 15.94 -2.85 1.06
C ARG A 258 14.85 -1.83 0.84
N GLY A 259 14.85 -0.78 1.66
CA GLY A 259 13.90 0.32 1.53
C GLY A 259 13.99 1.04 0.18
N ASP A 260 15.16 1.03 -0.47
CA ASP A 260 15.39 1.46 -1.85
C ASP A 260 14.44 0.77 -2.86
N ILE A 261 14.38 -0.56 -2.81
CA ILE A 261 13.50 -1.34 -3.70
C ILE A 261 12.03 -1.13 -3.33
N LYS A 262 11.71 -1.05 -2.03
CA LYS A 262 10.34 -0.82 -1.57
C LYS A 262 9.79 0.51 -2.08
N LEU A 263 10.59 1.58 -1.98
CA LEU A 263 10.22 2.90 -2.51
C LEU A 263 9.96 2.81 -4.03
N GLY A 264 10.87 2.18 -4.78
CA GLY A 264 10.67 1.98 -6.22
C GLY A 264 9.37 1.24 -6.55
N GLN A 265 9.08 0.14 -5.85
CA GLN A 265 7.84 -0.62 -6.04
C GLN A 265 6.59 0.24 -5.75
N SER A 266 6.62 1.05 -4.70
CA SER A 266 5.53 1.98 -4.37
C SER A 266 5.34 3.04 -5.46
N ILE A 267 6.43 3.67 -5.92
CA ILE A 267 6.39 4.67 -7.00
C ILE A 267 5.81 4.08 -8.29
N GLN A 268 6.24 2.88 -8.67
CA GLN A 268 5.74 2.22 -9.88
C GLN A 268 4.22 2.01 -9.85
N ILE A 269 3.64 1.68 -8.69
CA ILE A 269 2.18 1.55 -8.58
C ILE A 269 1.48 2.91 -8.63
N ILE A 270 2.01 3.91 -7.93
CA ILE A 270 1.39 5.24 -7.85
C ILE A 270 1.41 5.94 -9.21
N THR A 271 2.51 5.86 -9.95
CA THR A 271 2.67 6.51 -11.27
C THR A 271 1.76 5.93 -12.35
N ARG A 272 1.19 4.74 -12.12
CA ARG A 272 0.18 4.12 -13.00
C ARG A 272 -1.24 4.56 -12.68
N MET A 273 -1.43 5.30 -11.60
CA MET A 273 -2.73 5.82 -11.23
C MET A 273 -3.10 6.96 -12.19
N GLY A 274 -4.25 6.82 -12.84
CA GLY A 274 -4.83 7.86 -13.66
C GLY A 274 -5.75 8.78 -12.87
N ASN A 275 -6.61 9.51 -13.58
CA ASN A 275 -7.57 10.47 -13.00
C ASN A 275 -8.86 9.81 -12.45
N ILE A 276 -8.87 8.49 -12.23
CA ILE A 276 -10.01 7.73 -11.70
C ILE A 276 -9.79 7.56 -10.19
N PRO A 277 -10.81 7.64 -9.32
CA PRO A 277 -10.66 7.37 -7.90
C PRO A 277 -9.94 6.05 -7.64
N VAL A 278 -9.00 6.03 -6.68
CA VAL A 278 -8.13 4.88 -6.42
C VAL A 278 -8.30 4.39 -4.99
N ILE A 279 -8.37 3.08 -4.81
CA ILE A 279 -8.12 2.40 -3.55
C ILE A 279 -6.90 1.51 -3.74
N ILE A 280 -5.87 1.69 -2.90
CA ILE A 280 -4.70 0.80 -2.87
C ILE A 280 -4.79 -0.04 -1.60
N GLY A 281 -4.97 -1.34 -1.78
CA GLY A 281 -4.72 -2.34 -0.75
C GLY A 281 -3.35 -2.98 -0.94
N GLY A 282 -2.84 -3.57 0.13
CA GLY A 282 -1.58 -4.29 0.05
C GLY A 282 -0.88 -4.43 1.39
N ASP A 283 0.17 -5.25 1.36
CA ASP A 283 1.19 -5.29 2.40
C ASP A 283 2.38 -4.47 1.91
N LEU A 284 2.53 -3.27 2.47
CA LEU A 284 3.59 -2.33 2.10
C LEU A 284 4.94 -2.66 2.74
N ASN A 285 4.98 -3.59 3.71
CA ASN A 285 6.18 -3.91 4.48
C ASN A 285 6.93 -2.64 4.94
N SER A 286 6.20 -1.62 5.40
CA SER A 286 6.71 -0.30 5.76
C SER A 286 5.92 0.24 6.97
N LEU A 287 6.59 0.91 7.91
CA LEU A 287 5.94 1.44 9.10
C LEU A 287 5.20 2.76 8.82
N PRO A 288 4.14 3.12 9.58
CA PRO A 288 3.44 4.39 9.40
C PRO A 288 4.33 5.64 9.58
N GLN A 289 5.41 5.55 10.35
CA GLN A 289 6.36 6.65 10.56
C GLN A 289 7.42 6.75 9.46
N SER A 290 7.42 5.82 8.49
CA SER A 290 8.40 5.75 7.42
C SER A 290 8.24 6.88 6.41
N ALA A 291 9.33 7.18 5.69
CA ALA A 291 9.33 8.14 4.60
C ALA A 291 8.53 7.62 3.38
N ILE A 292 8.48 6.31 3.15
CA ILE A 292 7.58 5.71 2.15
C ILE A 292 6.11 6.03 2.46
N TYR A 293 5.70 5.92 3.74
CA TYR A 293 4.34 6.27 4.13
C TYR A 293 4.05 7.77 3.99
N GLN A 294 5.04 8.63 4.30
CA GLN A 294 4.93 10.08 4.10
C GLN A 294 4.76 10.42 2.61
N PHE A 295 5.54 9.79 1.73
CA PHE A 295 5.39 9.95 0.28
C PHE A 295 3.99 9.57 -0.23
N LEU A 296 3.45 8.45 0.26
CA LEU A 296 2.10 8.00 -0.10
C LEU A 296 0.99 8.97 0.34
N THR A 297 1.21 9.74 1.41
CA THR A 297 0.18 10.61 2.01
C THR A 297 0.33 12.09 1.70
N ALA A 298 1.56 12.58 1.51
CA ALA A 298 1.88 13.99 1.23
C ALA A 298 2.13 14.25 -0.26
N SER A 299 2.21 13.20 -1.08
CA SER A 299 2.58 13.25 -2.49
C SER A 299 3.92 13.91 -2.81
N GLU A 300 4.80 14.03 -1.81
CA GLU A 300 6.15 14.53 -2.03
C GLU A 300 7.16 13.86 -1.11
N LEU A 301 8.39 13.68 -1.60
CA LEU A 301 9.49 13.18 -0.80
C LEU A 301 10.84 13.65 -1.34
N GLU A 302 11.67 14.21 -0.45
CA GLU A 302 13.07 14.47 -0.73
C GLU A 302 13.91 13.24 -0.33
N ILE A 303 14.20 12.38 -1.31
CA ILE A 303 14.79 11.05 -1.12
C ILE A 303 16.13 11.13 -0.38
N LEU A 304 16.95 12.13 -0.71
CA LEU A 304 18.31 12.29 -0.17
C LEU A 304 18.35 12.62 1.32
N LEU A 305 17.22 13.02 1.93
CA LEU A 305 17.14 13.24 3.38
C LEU A 305 17.00 11.94 4.17
N HIS A 306 16.87 10.80 3.50
CA HIS A 306 16.60 9.52 4.13
C HIS A 306 17.70 8.50 3.84
N ASP A 307 18.03 7.71 4.87
CA ASP A 307 18.84 6.52 4.72
C ASP A 307 18.13 5.51 3.81
N ARG A 308 18.78 5.10 2.71
CA ARG A 308 18.16 4.21 1.72
C ARG A 308 17.68 2.88 2.29
N ARG A 309 18.35 2.36 3.33
CA ARG A 309 17.98 1.09 3.97
C ARG A 309 16.82 1.28 4.94
N ASN A 310 16.78 2.41 5.64
CA ASN A 310 15.78 2.69 6.68
C ASN A 310 14.60 3.56 6.21
N ILE A 311 14.49 3.86 4.92
CA ILE A 311 13.39 4.68 4.38
C ILE A 311 12.00 4.05 4.60
N SER A 312 11.91 2.73 4.80
CA SER A 312 10.70 1.99 5.22
C SER A 312 10.45 1.95 6.73
N GLY A 313 11.38 2.49 7.53
CA GLY A 313 11.28 2.60 8.99
C GLY A 313 11.44 1.30 9.77
N GLN A 314 11.77 0.18 9.12
CA GLN A 314 11.79 -1.15 9.76
C GLN A 314 13.11 -1.49 10.47
N LEU A 315 14.15 -0.68 10.30
CA LEU A 315 15.39 -0.87 11.05
C LEU A 315 15.27 -0.14 12.38
N GLU A 316 15.62 -0.84 13.47
CA GLU A 316 15.67 -0.22 14.79
C GLU A 316 16.63 0.99 14.76
N CYS A 317 16.09 2.19 14.98
CA CYS A 317 16.88 3.25 15.58
C CYS A 317 17.00 2.93 17.08
N PRO A 318 18.21 2.93 17.69
CA PRO A 318 18.37 2.72 19.13
C PRO A 318 17.50 3.72 19.93
N PRO A 319 17.09 3.36 21.17
CA PRO A 319 16.07 4.08 21.90
C PRO A 319 16.45 5.55 22.14
N GLN A 320 15.47 6.43 21.98
CA GLN A 320 15.52 7.83 22.35
C GLN A 320 15.71 7.98 23.87
N GLN A 321 16.96 7.87 24.33
CA GLN A 321 17.36 8.37 25.63
C GLN A 321 18.86 8.72 25.63
N LYS A 322 19.26 9.69 24.81
CA LYS A 322 20.49 10.47 25.05
C LYS A 322 20.27 11.92 24.67
N ASP A 323 20.16 12.73 25.72
CA ASP A 323 20.51 14.14 25.88
C ASP A 323 20.31 15.11 24.71
N LEU A 324 19.67 16.23 25.06
CA LEU A 324 19.41 17.44 24.29
C LEU A 324 20.67 18.18 23.75
N LYS A 325 21.81 17.51 23.61
CA LYS A 325 23.10 18.12 23.21
C LYS A 325 23.77 17.37 22.06
N SER A 326 23.16 17.31 20.88
CA SER A 326 23.88 17.43 19.60
C SER A 326 22.92 17.31 18.41
N ARG A 327 22.37 18.44 17.98
CA ARG A 327 21.53 18.49 16.78
C ARG A 327 22.35 18.24 15.50
N ASP A 328 23.65 18.52 15.52
CA ASP A 328 24.54 18.42 14.35
C ASP A 328 25.18 17.03 14.15
N LYS A 329 25.33 16.21 15.21
CA LYS A 329 25.89 14.84 15.07
C LYS A 329 24.86 13.81 14.60
N ASN A 330 23.58 14.12 14.76
CA ASN A 330 22.48 13.21 14.38
C ASN A 330 22.21 13.21 12.87
N VAL A 331 22.44 14.32 12.17
CA VAL A 331 22.31 14.38 10.70
C VAL A 331 23.39 13.51 10.03
N ALA A 332 24.62 13.54 10.54
CA ALA A 332 25.73 12.74 10.02
C ALA A 332 25.56 11.22 10.24
N ARG A 333 24.83 10.81 11.28
CA ARG A 333 24.53 9.39 11.56
C ARG A 333 23.27 8.89 10.84
N SER A 334 22.36 9.80 10.46
CA SER A 334 21.11 9.50 9.74
C SER A 334 21.30 9.29 8.23
N LEU A 335 22.50 9.51 7.70
CA LEU A 335 22.83 9.41 6.26
C LEU A 335 24.02 8.46 6.02
N MET A 336 24.21 7.46 6.88
CA MET A 336 25.33 6.52 6.75
C MET A 336 25.23 5.72 5.45
N TYR A 337 24.01 5.38 5.00
CA TYR A 337 23.78 4.75 3.71
C TYR A 337 23.17 5.75 2.73
N ARG A 338 24.06 6.49 2.05
CA ARG A 338 23.70 7.33 0.90
C ARG A 338 23.24 6.47 -0.28
N TRP A 339 22.36 7.03 -1.08
CA TRP A 339 21.90 6.47 -2.33
C TRP A 339 23.01 6.52 -3.40
N SER A 340 23.17 5.43 -4.15
CA SER A 340 23.90 5.47 -5.41
C SER A 340 23.02 6.00 -6.54
N ASP A 341 23.62 6.47 -7.63
CA ASP A 341 22.89 6.94 -8.82
C ASP A 341 22.03 5.82 -9.42
N GLU A 342 22.52 4.59 -9.40
CA GLU A 342 21.75 3.41 -9.83
C GLU A 342 20.52 3.17 -8.94
N GLU A 343 20.68 3.28 -7.62
CA GLU A 343 19.58 3.10 -6.67
C GLU A 343 18.54 4.23 -6.79
N LEU A 344 18.98 5.48 -7.01
CA LEU A 344 18.08 6.60 -7.30
C LEU A 344 17.30 6.36 -8.59
N ARG A 345 17.99 5.97 -9.66
CA ARG A 345 17.35 5.66 -10.93
C ARG A 345 16.35 4.51 -10.83
N LEU A 346 16.67 3.45 -10.08
CA LEU A 346 15.77 2.32 -9.87
C LEU A 346 14.54 2.71 -9.03
N ALA A 347 14.72 3.53 -7.99
CA ALA A 347 13.63 3.94 -7.13
C ALA A 347 12.76 5.03 -7.78
N ALA A 348 13.35 6.12 -8.24
CA ALA A 348 12.67 7.31 -8.74
C ALA A 348 12.46 7.34 -10.27
N GLY A 349 13.06 6.40 -11.01
CA GLY A 349 13.03 6.38 -12.48
C GLY A 349 14.04 7.33 -13.14
N ASN A 350 14.74 8.16 -12.38
CA ASN A 350 15.73 9.13 -12.85
C ASN A 350 16.77 9.39 -11.73
N ASP A 351 18.06 9.41 -12.08
CA ASP A 351 19.20 9.63 -11.17
C ASP A 351 19.35 11.09 -10.71
N GLU A 352 18.84 12.07 -11.47
CA GLU A 352 18.84 13.49 -11.09
C GLU A 352 17.63 13.89 -10.23
N LEU A 353 16.61 13.04 -10.13
CA LEU A 353 15.33 13.37 -9.51
C LEU A 353 15.32 12.99 -8.03
N THR A 354 15.86 13.89 -7.21
CA THR A 354 16.00 13.70 -5.76
C THR A 354 14.75 14.06 -4.98
N HIS A 355 13.85 14.83 -5.61
CA HIS A 355 12.53 15.22 -5.09
C HIS A 355 11.46 14.60 -5.97
N ILE A 356 10.71 13.65 -5.43
CA ILE A 356 9.64 12.94 -6.14
C ILE A 356 8.28 13.51 -5.75
N GLN A 357 7.37 13.61 -6.72
CA GLN A 357 5.98 14.03 -6.52
C GLN A 357 5.02 13.18 -7.36
N HIS A 358 3.77 13.03 -6.92
CA HIS A 358 2.70 12.36 -7.68
C HIS A 358 1.37 13.11 -7.64
#